data_AF-A0A6V7W7N0-F1
#
_entry.id   AF-A0A6V7W7N0-F1
#
_cell.length_a   1.000
_cell.length_b   1.000
_cell.length_c   1.000
_cell.angle_alpha   90.00
_cell.angle_beta   90.00
_cell.angle_gamma   90.00
#
_symmetry.space_group_name_H-M   'P 1'
#
loop_
_entity.id
_entity.type
_entity.pdbx_description
1 polymer ?
#
loop_
_entity_poly.entity_id
_entity_poly.type
_entity_poly.pdbx_seq_one_letter_code
_entity_poly.pdbx_strand_id
1 'polypeptide(L)'
;MGGLNTGYLSTNRGIIKVLQIICGFFTCGLLCTTAWGGRSCFYDGRVGFASSLNFVIVVINVVLFFLNLLNATIYRMERLYSVIGVILFIIAFGIMIWYLIEYEVGRNQLIGATVLIGVQMVLFIWDYQILHGQAFN
;
A
#
# COMPACT_ATOMS: atom_id res chain seq x y z
N MET A 1 -11.25 -22.90 19.92
CA MET A 1 -11.26 -21.70 20.77
C MET A 1 -10.53 -20.59 20.04
N GLY A 2 -11.22 -19.83 19.19
CA GLY A 2 -10.61 -18.70 18.47
C GLY A 2 -10.75 -17.44 19.33
N GLY A 3 -9.81 -17.22 20.25
CA GLY A 3 -9.73 -15.94 20.96
C GLY A 3 -9.15 -14.88 20.02
N LEU A 4 -9.76 -13.71 19.95
CA LEU A 4 -9.22 -12.57 19.21
C LEU A 4 -7.90 -12.13 19.85
N ASN A 5 -6.83 -12.02 19.07
CA ASN A 5 -5.55 -11.51 19.56
C ASN A 5 -5.59 -9.98 19.59
N THR A 6 -6.24 -9.41 20.61
CA THR A 6 -6.35 -7.96 20.81
C THR A 6 -4.99 -7.29 21.02
N GLY A 7 -3.97 -8.05 21.47
CA GLY A 7 -2.59 -7.58 21.58
C GLY A 7 -1.95 -7.25 20.23
N TYR A 8 -2.39 -7.87 19.14
CA TYR A 8 -1.88 -7.60 17.79
C TYR A 8 -2.09 -6.15 17.36
N LEU A 9 -3.23 -5.54 17.72
CA LEU A 9 -3.53 -4.15 17.39
C LEU A 9 -2.60 -3.15 18.09
N SER A 10 -1.99 -3.55 19.21
CA SER A 10 -1.04 -2.73 19.96
C SER A 10 0.41 -2.93 19.52
N THR A 11 0.69 -3.86 18.60
CA THR A 11 2.05 -4.07 18.07
C THR A 11 2.35 -3.11 16.92
N ASN A 12 3.63 -2.75 16.72
CA ASN A 12 4.03 -1.89 15.60
C ASN A 12 3.61 -2.52 14.27
N ARG A 13 3.62 -3.85 14.19
CA ARG A 13 3.20 -4.60 13.00
C ARG A 13 1.71 -4.43 12.68
N GLY A 14 0.84 -4.52 13.69
CA GLY A 14 -0.59 -4.29 13.53
C GLY A 14 -0.89 -2.86 13.09
N ILE A 15 -0.22 -1.87 13.71
CA ILE A 15 -0.34 -0.46 13.36
C ILE A 15 0.10 -0.19 11.92
N ILE A 16 1.25 -0.73 11.50
CA ILE A 16 1.76 -0.56 10.12
C ILE A 16 0.79 -1.15 9.10
N LYS A 17 0.21 -2.34 9.35
CA LYS A 17 -0.79 -2.91 8.43
C LYS A 17 -2.05 -2.03 8.33
N VAL A 18 -2.52 -1.47 9.44
CA VAL A 18 -3.66 -0.54 9.44
C VAL A 18 -3.34 0.72 8.66
N LEU A 19 -2.16 1.31 8.86
CA LEU A 19 -1.70 2.48 8.10
C LEU A 19 -1.63 2.18 6.60
N GLN A 20 -1.09 1.03 6.21
CA GLN A 20 -1.04 0.61 4.81
C GLN A 20 -2.45 0.47 4.20
N ILE A 21 -3.44 -0.04 4.96
CA ILE A 21 -4.82 -0.14 4.48
C ILE A 21 -5.41 1.25 4.29
N ILE A 22 -5.29 2.14 5.28
CA ILE A 22 -5.83 3.51 5.23
C ILE A 22 -5.21 4.30 4.08
N CYS A 23 -3.88 4.36 3.99
CA CYS A 23 -3.16 5.04 2.92
C CYS A 23 -3.51 4.46 1.55
N GLY A 24 -3.66 3.14 1.45
CA GLY A 24 -4.07 2.48 0.22
C GLY A 24 -5.50 2.88 -0.22
N PHE A 25 -6.46 2.97 0.71
CA PHE A 25 -7.81 3.45 0.41
C PHE A 25 -7.83 4.90 -0.09
N PHE A 26 -7.08 5.80 0.57
CA PHE A 26 -6.96 7.19 0.12
C PHE A 26 -6.32 7.28 -1.26
N THR A 27 -5.30 6.46 -1.54
CA THR A 27 -4.64 6.41 -2.84
C THR A 27 -5.59 5.96 -3.95
N CYS A 28 -6.40 4.92 -3.71
CA CYS A 28 -7.46 4.50 -4.65
C CYS A 28 -8.46 5.63 -4.89
N GLY A 29 -8.91 6.32 -3.83
CA GLY A 29 -9.83 7.44 -3.95
C GLY A 29 -9.28 8.59 -4.80
N LEU A 30 -8.00 8.95 -4.62
CA LEU A 30 -7.34 10.01 -5.39
C LEU A 30 -7.07 9.61 -6.84
N LEU A 31 -6.69 8.36 -7.10
CA LEU A 31 -6.41 7.88 -8.45
C LEU A 31 -7.70 7.62 -9.26
N CYS A 32 -8.81 7.30 -8.61
CA CYS A 32 -10.07 6.96 -9.28
C CYS A 32 -11.08 8.11 -9.37
N THR A 33 -10.89 9.19 -8.61
CA THR A 33 -11.80 10.32 -8.67
C THR A 33 -11.59 11.14 -9.95
N THR A 34 -12.69 11.42 -10.65
CA THR A 34 -12.71 12.38 -11.77
C THR A 34 -13.02 13.80 -11.30
N ALA A 35 -13.27 13.99 -9.99
CA ALA A 35 -13.49 15.31 -9.42
C ALA A 35 -12.16 16.07 -9.28
N TRP A 36 -12.19 17.41 -9.28
CA TRP A 36 -11.03 18.31 -9.11
C TRP A 36 -9.94 18.21 -10.18
N GLY A 37 -10.30 17.83 -11.41
CA GLY A 37 -9.36 17.73 -12.54
C GLY A 37 -8.63 16.39 -12.65
N GLY A 38 -9.07 15.39 -11.88
CA GLY A 38 -8.56 14.02 -11.93
C GLY A 38 -9.03 13.25 -13.17
N ARG A 39 -8.26 12.23 -13.54
CA ARG A 39 -8.60 11.28 -14.61
C ARG A 39 -8.96 9.93 -13.99
N SER A 40 -9.78 9.13 -14.67
CA SER A 40 -10.12 7.79 -14.20
C SER A 40 -8.88 6.94 -13.95
N CYS A 41 -8.91 6.07 -12.94
CA CYS A 41 -7.77 5.23 -12.54
C CYS A 41 -7.31 4.22 -13.61
N PHE A 42 -8.06 4.07 -14.72
CA PHE A 42 -7.69 3.25 -15.88
C PHE A 42 -7.51 4.08 -17.17
N TYR A 43 -7.35 5.40 -17.04
CA TYR A 43 -7.24 6.29 -18.19
C TYR A 43 -5.94 6.08 -18.97
N ASP A 44 -4.83 5.87 -18.25
CA ASP A 44 -3.51 5.65 -18.84
C ASP A 44 -2.95 4.33 -18.30
N GLY A 45 -2.25 3.55 -19.12
CA GLY A 45 -1.66 2.27 -18.69
C GLY A 45 -0.70 2.42 -17.51
N ARG A 46 -0.04 3.58 -17.38
CA ARG A 46 0.87 3.92 -16.28
C ARG A 46 0.12 4.09 -14.95
N VAL A 47 -0.94 4.90 -14.96
CA VAL A 47 -1.81 5.13 -13.79
C VAL A 47 -2.61 3.87 -13.45
N GLY A 48 -3.03 3.12 -14.47
CA GLY A 48 -3.70 1.83 -14.35
C GLY A 48 -2.86 0.79 -13.63
N PHE A 49 -1.56 0.70 -13.92
CA PHE A 49 -0.65 -0.17 -13.19
C PHE A 49 -0.56 0.20 -11.71
N ALA A 50 -0.31 1.48 -11.40
CA ALA A 50 -0.21 1.94 -10.01
C ALA A 50 -1.52 1.74 -9.22
N SER A 51 -2.66 2.04 -9.84
CA SER A 51 -3.98 1.90 -9.20
C SER A 51 -4.37 0.44 -8.99
N SER A 52 -4.13 -0.43 -9.97
CA SER A 52 -4.46 -1.86 -9.85
C SER A 52 -3.58 -2.56 -8.81
N LEU A 53 -2.29 -2.27 -8.81
CA LEU A 53 -1.35 -2.74 -7.81
C LEU A 53 -1.77 -2.30 -6.40
N ASN A 54 -2.10 -1.03 -6.22
CA ASN A 54 -2.55 -0.52 -4.93
C ASN A 54 -3.87 -1.20 -4.47
N PHE A 55 -4.81 -1.44 -5.39
CA PHE A 55 -6.05 -2.14 -5.06
C PHE A 55 -5.81 -3.58 -4.59
N VAL A 56 -5.00 -4.35 -5.34
CA VAL A 56 -4.66 -5.74 -4.98
C VAL A 56 -3.95 -5.79 -3.62
N ILE A 57 -3.04 -4.86 -3.37
CA ILE A 57 -2.30 -4.76 -2.12
C ILE A 57 -3.22 -4.46 -0.94
N VAL A 58 -4.18 -3.54 -1.08
CA VAL A 58 -5.16 -3.24 -0.02
C VAL A 58 -5.96 -4.49 0.34
N VAL A 59 -6.44 -5.23 -0.67
CA VAL A 59 -7.19 -6.47 -0.45
C VAL A 59 -6.33 -7.50 0.31
N ILE A 60 -5.08 -7.71 -0.11
CA ILE A 60 -4.18 -8.65 0.56
C ILE A 60 -3.88 -8.19 1.99
N ASN A 61 -3.64 -6.90 2.22
CA ASN A 61 -3.38 -6.37 3.55
C ASN A 61 -4.58 -6.52 4.49
N VAL A 62 -5.81 -6.34 3.99
CA VAL A 62 -7.04 -6.60 4.76
C VAL A 62 -7.13 -8.08 5.13
N VAL A 63 -6.88 -9.00 4.19
CA VAL A 63 -6.90 -10.45 4.47
C VAL A 63 -5.85 -10.82 5.51
N LEU A 64 -4.60 -10.36 5.35
CA LEU A 64 -3.52 -10.62 6.31
C LEU A 64 -3.81 -10.01 7.68
N PHE A 65 -4.45 -8.86 7.74
CA PHE A 65 -4.88 -8.26 9.00
C PHE A 65 -5.86 -9.16 9.76
N PHE A 66 -6.89 -9.69 9.09
CA PHE A 66 -7.84 -10.62 9.72
C PHE A 66 -7.19 -11.95 10.11
N LEU A 67 -6.29 -12.50 9.28
CA LEU A 67 -5.57 -13.74 9.61
C LEU A 67 -4.67 -13.57 10.85
N ASN A 68 -4.00 -12.41 10.97
CA ASN A 68 -3.21 -12.09 12.16
C ASN A 68 -4.07 -11.85 13.41
N LEU A 69 -5.24 -11.23 13.27
CA LEU A 69 -6.20 -11.03 14.36
C LEU A 69 -6.71 -12.38 14.91
N LEU A 70 -6.89 -13.37 14.03
CA LEU A 70 -7.30 -14.73 14.35
C LEU A 70 -6.13 -15.64 14.80
N ASN A 71 -4.92 -15.08 14.94
CA ASN A 71 -3.71 -15.81 15.33
C ASN A 71 -3.33 -16.97 14.39
N ALA A 72 -3.77 -16.90 13.11
CA ALA A 72 -3.50 -17.90 12.07
C ALA A 72 -2.36 -17.44 11.14
N THR A 73 -1.33 -16.82 11.70
CA THR A 73 -0.26 -16.16 10.95
C THR A 73 0.68 -17.16 10.27
N ILE A 74 0.83 -17.03 8.95
CA ILE A 74 1.81 -17.80 8.16
C ILE A 74 2.99 -16.89 7.79
N TYR A 75 4.03 -16.89 8.63
CA TYR A 75 5.19 -16.00 8.47
C TYR A 75 5.91 -16.12 7.12
N ARG A 76 5.95 -17.32 6.53
CA ARG A 76 6.65 -17.56 5.25
C ARG A 76 5.96 -16.85 4.07
N MET A 77 4.62 -16.82 4.07
CA MET A 77 3.84 -16.13 3.03
C MET A 77 3.94 -14.62 3.19
N GLU A 78 3.85 -14.10 4.41
CA GLU A 78 3.99 -12.66 4.67
C GLU A 78 5.36 -12.13 4.26
N ARG A 79 6.43 -12.91 4.51
CA ARG A 79 7.79 -12.52 4.14
C ARG A 79 7.98 -12.42 2.63
N LEU A 80 7.46 -13.39 1.87
CA LEU A 80 7.51 -13.36 0.40
C LEU A 80 6.68 -12.18 -0.15
N TYR A 81 5.48 -12.00 0.39
CA TYR A 81 4.58 -10.91 0.01
C TYR A 81 5.24 -9.54 0.24
N SER A 82 5.88 -9.34 1.39
CA SER A 82 6.55 -8.09 1.72
C SER A 82 7.69 -7.76 0.75
N VAL A 83 8.50 -8.76 0.36
CA VAL A 83 9.56 -8.60 -0.65
C VAL A 83 8.99 -8.20 -2.01
N ILE A 84 7.97 -8.93 -2.49
CA ILE A 84 7.33 -8.65 -3.78
C ILE A 84 6.68 -7.26 -3.75
N GLY A 85 6.01 -6.91 -2.65
CA GLY A 85 5.37 -5.62 -2.44
C GLY A 85 6.34 -4.45 -2.55
N VAL A 86 7.51 -4.52 -1.90
CA VAL A 86 8.54 -3.48 -1.99
C VAL A 86 8.99 -3.26 -3.43
N ILE A 87 9.31 -4.33 -4.16
CA ILE A 87 9.78 -4.24 -5.56
C ILE A 87 8.72 -3.61 -6.46
N LEU A 88 7.48 -4.07 -6.32
CA LEU A 88 6.36 -3.58 -7.12
C LEU A 88 6.04 -2.10 -6.83
N PHE A 89 6.09 -1.67 -5.57
CA PHE A 89 5.88 -0.26 -5.21
C PHE A 89 7.01 0.66 -5.66
N ILE A 90 8.26 0.19 -5.68
CA ILE A 90 9.38 0.97 -6.25
C ILE A 90 9.15 1.25 -7.74
N ILE A 91 8.72 0.22 -8.50
CA ILE A 91 8.42 0.38 -9.92
C ILE A 91 7.22 1.31 -10.12
N ALA A 92 6.15 1.15 -9.33
CA ALA A 92 4.97 2.00 -9.39
C ALA A 92 5.31 3.47 -9.09
N PHE A 93 6.17 3.73 -8.10
CA PHE A 93 6.61 5.08 -7.74
C PHE A 93 7.41 5.73 -8.87
N GLY A 94 8.34 5.01 -9.50
CA GLY A 94 9.10 5.51 -10.65
C GLY A 94 8.21 5.87 -11.85
N ILE A 95 7.23 5.02 -12.16
CA ILE A 95 6.26 5.27 -13.24
C ILE A 95 5.39 6.50 -12.92
N MET A 96 4.99 6.69 -11.67
CA MET A 96 4.19 7.86 -11.24
C MET A 96 4.98 9.16 -11.29
N ILE A 97 6.27 9.16 -10.93
CA ILE A 97 7.15 10.31 -11.12
C ILE A 97 7.28 10.65 -12.60
N TRP A 98 7.52 9.64 -13.45
CA TRP A 98 7.60 9.85 -14.88
C TRP A 98 6.30 10.48 -15.43
N TYR A 99 5.15 9.96 -15.00
CA TYR A 99 3.85 10.49 -15.39
C TYR A 99 3.63 11.95 -14.94
N LEU A 100 4.13 12.31 -13.75
CA LEU A 100 4.03 13.65 -13.19
C LEU A 100 4.86 14.69 -13.96
N ILE A 101 6.01 14.29 -14.52
CA ILE A 101 6.85 15.17 -15.35
C ILE A 101 6.21 15.43 -16.72
N GLU A 102 5.52 14.43 -17.26
CA GLU A 102 5.00 14.48 -18.64
C GLU A 102 3.64 15.19 -18.77
N TYR A 103 2.84 15.29 -17.70
CA TYR A 103 1.50 15.89 -17.75
C TYR A 103 1.28 17.01 -16.72
N GLU A 104 0.83 18.19 -17.18
CA GLU A 104 0.53 19.36 -16.33
C GLU A 104 -0.93 19.43 -15.79
N VAL A 105 -1.87 18.66 -16.33
CA VAL A 105 -3.30 18.77 -15.98
C VAL A 105 -3.62 18.00 -14.69
N GLY A 106 -4.20 18.66 -13.68
CA GLY A 106 -4.58 18.02 -12.41
C GLY A 106 -3.45 17.85 -11.41
N ARG A 107 -2.40 18.69 -11.51
CA ARG A 107 -1.13 18.61 -10.77
C ARG A 107 -1.27 18.30 -9.28
N ASN A 108 -2.24 18.93 -8.58
CA ASN A 108 -2.38 18.76 -7.13
C ASN A 108 -2.84 17.35 -6.73
N GLN A 109 -3.74 16.72 -7.48
CA GLN A 109 -4.20 15.36 -7.19
C GLN A 109 -3.14 14.33 -7.55
N LEU A 110 -2.47 14.50 -8.69
CA LEU A 110 -1.38 13.62 -9.11
C LEU A 110 -0.18 13.70 -8.17
N ILE A 111 0.20 14.90 -7.70
CA ILE A 111 1.20 15.06 -6.64
C ILE A 111 0.76 14.31 -5.38
N GLY A 112 -0.48 14.51 -4.93
CA GLY A 112 -1.01 13.83 -3.74
C GLY A 112 -0.95 12.31 -3.85
N ALA A 113 -1.37 11.75 -4.99
CA ALA A 113 -1.32 10.32 -5.24
C ALA A 113 0.12 9.78 -5.28
N THR A 114 1.04 10.48 -5.94
CA THR A 114 2.47 10.08 -5.98
C THR A 114 3.10 10.12 -4.59
N VAL A 115 2.78 11.11 -3.76
CA VAL A 115 3.25 11.20 -2.37
C VAL A 115 2.70 10.03 -1.55
N LEU A 116 1.41 9.72 -1.67
CA LEU A 116 0.82 8.59 -0.94
C LEU A 116 1.41 7.24 -1.38
N ILE A 117 1.69 7.04 -2.67
CA ILE A 117 2.42 5.85 -3.16
C ILE A 117 3.83 5.79 -2.56
N GLY A 118 4.52 6.93 -2.43
CA GLY A 118 5.80 7.02 -1.74
C GLY A 118 5.71 6.65 -0.25
N VAL A 119 4.69 7.14 0.45
CA VAL A 119 4.40 6.75 1.85
C VAL A 119 4.13 5.25 1.94
N GLN A 120 3.34 4.70 1.01
CA GLN A 120 3.04 3.28 0.95
C GLN A 120 4.32 2.45 0.77
N MET A 121 5.22 2.87 -0.11
CA MET A 121 6.53 2.25 -0.31
C MET A 121 7.36 2.24 0.98
N VAL A 122 7.42 3.35 1.71
CA VAL A 122 8.13 3.43 3.00
C VAL A 122 7.52 2.48 4.03
N LEU A 123 6.18 2.42 4.11
CA LEU A 123 5.49 1.48 5.00
C LEU A 123 5.78 0.02 4.64
N PHE A 124 5.94 -0.31 3.36
CA PHE A 124 6.32 -1.66 2.92
C PHE A 124 7.76 -2.00 3.29
N ILE A 125 8.69 -1.05 3.17
CA ILE A 125 10.08 -1.22 3.60
C ILE A 125 10.14 -1.47 5.12
N TRP A 126 9.34 -0.74 5.89
CA TRP A 126 9.29 -0.93 7.34
C TRP A 126 8.70 -2.28 7.74
N ASP A 127 7.59 -2.70 7.10
CA ASP A 127 7.02 -4.03 7.28
C ASP A 127 8.06 -5.12 6.95
N TYR A 128 8.80 -4.96 5.84
CA TYR A 128 9.89 -5.85 5.46
C TYR A 128 10.98 -5.96 6.54
N GLN A 129 11.42 -4.84 7.09
CA GLN A 129 12.44 -4.80 8.15
C GLN A 129 11.98 -5.52 9.43
N ILE A 130 10.73 -5.33 9.84
CA ILE A 130 10.14 -6.01 11.00
C ILE A 130 10.05 -7.52 10.77
N LEU A 131 9.62 -7.94 9.57
CA LEU A 131 9.53 -9.35 9.19
C LEU A 131 10.88 -10.07 9.09
N HIS A 132 11.96 -9.32 8.86
CA HIS A 132 13.34 -9.83 8.80
C HIS A 132 14.09 -9.72 10.13
N GLY A 133 13.43 -9.22 11.19
CA GLY A 133 14.04 -9.08 12.51
C GLY A 133 15.07 -7.94 12.61
N GLN A 134 15.05 -6.99 11.67
CA GLN A 134 15.95 -5.83 11.65
C GLN A 134 15.38 -4.62 12.42
N ALA A 135 14.09 -4.66 12.78
CA ALA A 135 13.40 -3.60 13.52
C ALA A 135 12.56 -4.16 14.66
N PHE A 136 12.40 -3.39 15.75
CA PHE A 136 11.62 -3.79 16.92
C PHE A 136 10.10 -3.80 16.62
N ASN A 137 9.44 -4.87 17.06
CA ASN A 137 7.98 -5.07 17.00
C ASN A 137 7.22 -4.15 17.96
#